data_AF-A0A916VD62-F1
#
_entry.id   AF-A0A916VD62-F1
#
_cell.length_a   1.000
_cell.length_b   1.000
_cell.length_c   1.000
_cell.angle_alpha   90.00
_cell.angle_beta   90.00
_cell.angle_gamma   90.00
#
_symmetry.space_group_name_H-M   'P 1'
#
loop_
_entity.id
_entity.type
_entity.pdbx_description
1 polymer ?
#
loop_
_entity_poly.entity_id
_entity_poly.type
_entity_poly.pdbx_seq_one_letter_code
_entity_poly.pdbx_strand_id
1 'polypeptide(L)'
;MWSIRQRKSWKHICRIRGWCLAVILAGAVLVLAGCGKNTVKKPAGSENREKSSGTWKPMKLSEDEKKQAEKSVQEAAGAYGKIYPYQEQKAISEKDRKKVVEAMGKKGLAAVDCADGSVMENSRRAEKFYEKVQAGKTADMTIIRVSPSGGFSCIWLKAENGNVTGILATAVWDQNGSVSISELVKYKVKQLEITEDHKMICEFYLSDQAEMQSDGTMEFGLQDL
;
A
#
# COMPACT_ATOMS: atom_id res chain seq x y z
N MET A 1 -2.28 -31.07 29.92
CA MET A 1 -2.93 -29.90 30.55
C MET A 1 -1.91 -28.80 30.70
N TRP A 2 -1.87 -27.86 29.76
CA TRP A 2 -0.83 -26.82 29.67
C TRP A 2 -1.46 -25.47 30.06
N SER A 3 -0.91 -24.80 31.07
CA SER A 3 -1.38 -23.48 31.52
C SER A 3 -0.78 -22.39 30.64
N ILE A 4 -1.63 -21.70 29.88
CA ILE A 4 -1.24 -20.54 29.08
C ILE A 4 -1.22 -19.31 29.98
N ARG A 5 -0.01 -18.79 30.20
CA ARG A 5 0.26 -17.48 30.81
C ARG A 5 -0.19 -16.40 29.82
N GLN A 6 -1.17 -15.61 30.24
CA GLN A 6 -1.62 -14.40 29.55
C GLN A 6 -0.46 -13.42 29.34
N ARG A 7 -0.25 -12.97 28.09
CA ARG A 7 0.44 -11.70 27.81
C ARG A 7 -0.50 -10.77 27.05
N LYS A 8 -0.86 -9.69 27.73
CA LYS A 8 -1.43 -8.47 27.15
C LYS A 8 -0.43 -7.86 26.15
N SER A 9 -0.89 -7.52 24.96
CA SER A 9 -0.19 -6.66 23.99
C SER A 9 -1.28 -5.90 23.23
N TRP A 10 -1.62 -4.69 23.69
CA TRP A 10 -1.25 -3.40 23.07
C TRP A 10 -2.07 -3.08 21.81
N LYS A 11 -3.23 -2.45 22.07
CA LYS A 11 -3.92 -1.56 21.14
C LYS A 11 -2.96 -0.42 20.78
N HIS A 12 -2.89 -0.03 19.51
CA HIS A 12 -2.49 1.27 18.94
C HIS A 12 -1.64 1.13 17.67
N ILE A 13 -2.26 0.79 16.53
CA ILE A 13 -1.73 1.21 15.22
C ILE A 13 -2.91 1.62 14.33
N CYS A 14 -3.38 2.86 14.55
CA CYS A 14 -4.15 3.60 13.55
C CYS A 14 -4.08 5.09 13.93
N ARG A 15 -2.92 5.70 13.67
CA ARG A 15 -2.73 7.16 13.63
C ARG A 15 -1.35 7.47 13.05
N ILE A 16 -1.26 7.50 11.72
CA ILE A 16 -0.23 8.27 11.03
C ILE A 16 -0.98 9.28 10.16
N ARG A 17 -1.17 10.48 10.72
CA ARG A 17 -1.51 11.70 9.95
C ARG A 17 -0.39 12.69 10.22
N GLY A 18 0.20 13.15 9.12
CA GLY A 18 0.69 14.49 8.85
C GLY A 18 1.43 15.22 9.96
N TRP A 19 2.74 15.44 9.76
CA TRP A 19 3.38 16.76 9.74
C TRP A 19 4.89 16.60 9.76
N CYS A 20 5.56 17.05 8.70
CA CYS A 20 6.96 17.52 8.75
C CYS A 20 7.09 18.65 7.72
N LEU A 21 6.56 19.82 8.07
CA LEU A 21 6.99 21.10 7.53
C LEU A 21 7.48 21.95 8.70
N ALA A 22 8.50 22.77 8.42
CA ALA A 22 9.16 23.77 9.27
C ALA A 22 10.53 23.38 9.86
N VAL A 23 11.52 23.51 8.98
CA VAL A 23 12.82 24.21 9.12
C VAL A 23 13.24 24.66 10.53
N ILE A 24 14.45 24.22 10.86
CA ILE A 24 15.26 24.42 12.07
C ILE A 24 15.63 25.90 12.29
N LEU A 25 15.43 26.39 13.52
CA LEU A 25 16.08 27.59 14.07
C LEU A 25 16.54 27.31 15.52
N ALA A 26 17.84 27.08 15.69
CA ALA A 26 18.67 27.31 16.90
C ALA A 26 20.04 26.69 16.61
N GLY A 27 21.20 27.27 16.90
CA GLY A 27 21.57 28.50 17.59
C GLY A 27 23.08 28.64 17.49
N ALA A 28 23.58 29.86 17.62
CA ALA A 28 25.00 30.15 17.73
C ALA A 28 25.50 29.84 19.15
N VAL A 29 26.66 29.17 19.31
CA VAL A 29 27.69 29.48 20.32
C VAL A 29 29.06 29.06 19.79
N LEU A 30 30.04 29.89 20.09
CA LEU A 30 31.39 30.03 19.54
C LEU A 30 32.45 29.51 20.55
N VAL A 31 33.54 28.94 19.99
CA VAL A 31 34.96 28.88 20.44
C VAL A 31 35.39 28.03 21.68
N LEU A 32 36.34 27.08 21.51
CA LEU A 32 37.81 27.24 21.73
C LEU A 32 38.60 25.90 21.77
N ALA A 33 39.71 25.92 21.03
CA ALA A 33 41.04 25.29 21.16
C ALA A 33 41.31 24.09 22.11
N GLY A 34 42.15 23.15 21.64
CA GLY A 34 42.99 22.34 22.54
C GLY A 34 43.68 21.12 21.90
N CYS A 35 45.00 21.21 21.71
CA CYS A 35 45.92 20.16 21.20
C CYS A 35 45.99 18.89 22.07
N GLY A 36 46.42 17.77 21.49
CA GLY A 36 47.02 16.67 22.27
C GLY A 36 47.21 15.36 21.50
N LYS A 37 48.44 15.10 21.04
CA LYS A 37 48.88 13.78 20.52
C LYS A 37 48.64 12.71 21.59
N ASN A 38 48.12 11.54 21.20
CA ASN A 38 48.51 10.24 21.75
C ASN A 38 48.07 9.11 20.81
N THR A 39 49.05 8.31 20.39
CA THR A 39 48.92 7.11 19.58
C THR A 39 48.38 5.96 20.41
N VAL A 40 47.28 5.34 19.98
CA VAL A 40 46.91 3.97 20.36
C VAL A 40 46.57 3.22 19.07
N LYS A 41 47.34 2.17 18.77
CA LYS A 41 47.11 1.24 17.66
C LYS A 41 46.15 0.13 18.11
N LYS A 42 45.06 -0.11 17.36
CA LYS A 42 44.43 -1.44 17.13
C LYS A 42 43.25 -1.31 16.15
N PRO A 43 42.82 -2.39 15.49
CA PRO A 43 43.47 -3.15 14.43
C PRO A 43 42.79 -2.94 13.06
N ALA A 44 43.42 -3.44 12.01
CA ALA A 44 42.86 -3.53 10.66
C ALA A 44 41.59 -4.40 10.63
N GLY A 45 40.62 -3.99 9.81
CA GLY A 45 39.46 -4.81 9.45
C GLY A 45 38.10 -4.23 9.84
N SER A 46 37.80 -2.98 9.49
CA SER A 46 36.42 -2.60 9.19
C SER A 46 36.35 -2.35 7.69
N GLU A 47 35.82 -3.32 6.95
CA GLU A 47 35.33 -3.07 5.60
C GLU A 47 34.45 -1.82 5.66
N ASN A 48 34.81 -0.85 4.84
CA ASN A 48 33.93 0.26 4.48
C ASN A 48 32.66 -0.39 3.91
N ARG A 49 31.64 -0.58 4.75
CA ARG A 49 30.28 -0.64 4.25
C ARG A 49 30.00 0.77 3.78
N GLU A 50 30.35 1.04 2.53
CA GLU A 50 29.84 2.16 1.77
C GLU A 50 28.33 2.14 1.99
N LYS A 51 27.86 3.01 2.89
CA LYS A 51 26.47 3.43 2.88
C LYS A 51 26.32 4.07 1.51
N SER A 52 25.80 3.32 0.56
CA SER A 52 25.32 3.88 -0.69
C SER A 52 24.22 4.87 -0.30
N SER A 53 24.62 6.14 -0.14
CA SER A 53 23.69 7.25 -0.10
C SER A 53 23.22 7.49 -1.54
N GLY A 54 22.60 6.47 -2.12
CA GLY A 54 21.91 6.61 -3.39
C GLY A 54 20.70 7.49 -3.14
N THR A 55 20.63 8.64 -3.80
CA THR A 55 19.43 9.47 -3.83
C THR A 55 18.27 8.60 -4.32
N TRP A 56 17.28 8.38 -3.46
CA TRP A 56 16.09 7.60 -3.79
C TRP A 56 15.38 8.19 -5.01
N LYS A 57 14.92 7.31 -5.90
CA LYS A 57 14.11 7.67 -7.07
C LYS A 57 12.84 6.81 -7.08
N PRO A 58 11.65 7.42 -7.18
CA PRO A 58 10.41 6.69 -7.32
C PRO A 58 10.38 5.93 -8.65
N MET A 59 9.66 4.81 -8.68
CA MET A 59 9.42 4.09 -9.93
C MET A 59 8.65 4.97 -10.93
N LYS A 60 9.09 4.95 -12.18
CA LYS A 60 8.45 5.73 -13.25
C LYS A 60 7.16 5.06 -13.70
N LEU A 61 6.09 5.87 -13.76
CA LEU A 61 4.82 5.54 -14.37
C LEU A 61 4.85 5.88 -15.87
N SER A 62 4.45 4.94 -16.71
CA SER A 62 4.18 5.20 -18.13
C SER A 62 2.83 5.90 -18.32
N GLU A 63 2.59 6.47 -19.50
CA GLU A 63 1.30 7.08 -19.82
C GLU A 63 0.16 6.05 -19.89
N ASP A 64 0.44 4.82 -20.35
CA ASP A 64 -0.56 3.75 -20.38
C ASP A 64 -0.92 3.27 -18.98
N GLU A 65 0.07 3.24 -18.07
CA GLU A 65 -0.14 2.93 -16.66
C GLU A 65 -1.03 3.96 -15.96
N LYS A 66 -0.82 5.26 -16.25
CA LYS A 66 -1.69 6.34 -15.76
C LYS A 66 -3.12 6.20 -16.28
N LYS A 67 -3.28 5.99 -17.59
CA LYS A 67 -4.60 5.79 -18.22
C LYS A 67 -5.34 4.59 -17.63
N GLN A 68 -4.64 3.49 -17.37
CA GLN A 68 -5.24 2.30 -16.75
C GLN A 68 -5.66 2.55 -15.29
N ALA A 69 -4.86 3.30 -14.54
CA ALA A 69 -5.23 3.72 -13.19
C ALA A 69 -6.47 4.64 -13.19
N GLU A 70 -6.51 5.63 -14.09
CA GLU A 70 -7.67 6.51 -14.30
C GLU A 70 -8.93 5.72 -14.67
N LYS A 71 -8.83 4.78 -15.62
CA LYS A 71 -9.94 3.90 -16.02
C LYS A 71 -10.47 3.11 -14.82
N SER A 72 -9.57 2.54 -14.00
CA SER A 72 -9.92 1.78 -12.80
C SER A 72 -10.65 2.66 -11.77
N VAL A 73 -10.19 3.90 -11.59
CA VAL A 73 -10.82 4.87 -10.68
C VAL A 73 -12.22 5.27 -11.18
N GLN A 74 -12.38 5.52 -12.48
CA GLN A 74 -13.69 5.89 -13.05
C GLN A 74 -14.71 4.74 -12.97
N GLU A 75 -14.27 3.50 -13.23
CA GLU A 75 -15.13 2.32 -13.09
C GLU A 75 -15.58 2.12 -11.63
N ALA A 76 -14.65 2.24 -10.68
CA ALA A 76 -14.94 2.17 -9.25
C ALA A 76 -15.87 3.30 -8.80
N ALA A 77 -15.64 4.54 -9.23
CA ALA A 77 -16.49 5.69 -8.91
C ALA A 77 -17.92 5.50 -9.43
N GLY A 78 -18.09 5.01 -10.66
CA GLY A 78 -19.40 4.72 -11.23
C GLY A 78 -20.16 3.57 -10.53
N ALA A 79 -19.45 2.67 -9.83
CA ALA A 79 -20.06 1.70 -8.94
C ALA A 79 -20.42 2.32 -7.58
N TYR A 80 -19.49 3.03 -6.97
CA TYR A 80 -19.61 3.65 -5.66
C TYR A 80 -20.74 4.70 -5.61
N GLY A 81 -20.70 5.69 -6.51
CA GLY A 81 -21.60 6.85 -6.48
C GLY A 81 -23.07 6.51 -6.68
N LYS A 82 -23.39 5.35 -7.27
CA LYS A 82 -24.79 4.86 -7.39
C LYS A 82 -25.39 4.42 -6.05
N ILE A 83 -24.55 4.07 -5.09
CA ILE A 83 -24.94 3.46 -3.81
C ILE A 83 -24.81 4.46 -2.69
N TYR A 84 -23.72 5.24 -2.74
CA TYR A 84 -23.41 6.25 -1.75
C TYR A 84 -23.00 7.52 -2.50
N PRO A 85 -23.98 8.35 -2.93
CA PRO A 85 -23.68 9.62 -3.56
C PRO A 85 -22.87 10.48 -2.59
N TYR A 86 -21.99 11.33 -3.13
CA TYR A 86 -21.16 12.20 -2.32
C TYR A 86 -21.98 12.97 -1.28
N GLN A 87 -21.55 12.88 -0.03
CA GLN A 87 -22.00 13.72 1.07
C GLN A 87 -20.74 14.37 1.64
N GLU A 88 -20.76 15.70 1.82
CA GLU A 88 -19.62 16.49 2.32
C GLU A 88 -18.83 15.75 3.40
N GLN A 89 -17.71 15.14 2.98
CA GLN A 89 -16.73 14.37 3.75
C GLN A 89 -17.22 13.87 5.13
N LYS A 90 -18.17 12.93 5.11
CA LYS A 90 -18.50 12.14 6.31
C LYS A 90 -17.87 10.77 6.19
N ALA A 91 -17.33 10.30 7.32
CA ALA A 91 -16.96 8.91 7.45
C ALA A 91 -18.16 8.03 7.04
N ILE A 92 -17.90 7.04 6.20
CA ILE A 92 -18.93 6.11 5.76
C ILE A 92 -19.09 5.01 6.81
N SER A 93 -20.33 4.68 7.15
CA SER A 93 -20.63 3.62 8.12
C SER A 93 -20.13 2.26 7.62
N GLU A 94 -19.82 1.33 8.53
CA GLU A 94 -19.45 -0.05 8.14
C GLU A 94 -20.55 -0.70 7.29
N LYS A 95 -21.82 -0.48 7.65
CA LYS A 95 -22.98 -0.98 6.90
C LYS A 95 -22.98 -0.48 5.47
N ASP A 96 -22.68 0.80 5.25
CA ASP A 96 -22.69 1.38 3.91
C ASP A 96 -21.43 0.99 3.12
N ARG A 97 -20.27 0.83 3.76
CA ARG A 97 -19.08 0.26 3.10
C ARG A 97 -19.35 -1.16 2.58
N LYS A 98 -19.98 -2.02 3.39
CA LYS A 98 -20.37 -3.37 2.96
C LYS A 98 -21.30 -3.33 1.74
N LYS A 99 -22.32 -2.47 1.74
CA LYS A 99 -23.19 -2.28 0.56
C LYS A 99 -22.41 -1.84 -0.68
N VAL A 100 -21.45 -0.92 -0.51
CA VAL A 100 -20.59 -0.46 -1.62
C VAL A 100 -19.76 -1.61 -2.18
N VAL A 101 -19.10 -2.37 -1.30
CA VAL A 101 -18.28 -3.54 -1.65
C VAL A 101 -19.13 -4.62 -2.34
N GLU A 102 -20.27 -5.01 -1.78
CA GLU A 102 -21.18 -6.00 -2.36
C GLU A 102 -21.67 -5.60 -3.77
N ALA A 103 -21.98 -4.33 -3.97
CA ALA A 103 -22.46 -3.85 -5.26
C ALA A 103 -21.35 -3.70 -6.30
N MET A 104 -20.11 -3.40 -5.88
CA MET A 104 -18.93 -3.57 -6.75
C MET A 104 -18.74 -5.05 -7.11
N GLY A 105 -18.93 -5.94 -6.13
CA GLY A 105 -18.93 -7.39 -6.28
C GLY A 105 -19.93 -7.87 -7.34
N LYS A 106 -21.19 -7.42 -7.28
CA LYS A 106 -22.24 -7.73 -8.26
C LYS A 106 -21.93 -7.29 -9.69
N LYS A 107 -21.00 -6.34 -9.87
CA LYS A 107 -20.49 -5.91 -11.19
C LYS A 107 -19.26 -6.71 -11.65
N GLY A 108 -18.83 -7.70 -10.88
CA GLY A 108 -17.64 -8.51 -11.15
C GLY A 108 -16.33 -7.86 -10.73
N LEU A 109 -16.36 -6.74 -10.00
CA LEU A 109 -15.15 -6.05 -9.53
C LEU A 109 -14.60 -6.73 -8.26
N ALA A 110 -13.29 -6.88 -8.18
CA ALA A 110 -12.65 -7.33 -6.94
C ALA A 110 -12.62 -6.16 -5.95
N ALA A 111 -13.39 -6.24 -4.88
CA ALA A 111 -13.59 -5.13 -3.96
C ALA A 111 -13.58 -5.58 -2.50
N VAL A 112 -13.02 -4.77 -1.62
CA VAL A 112 -12.86 -5.10 -0.20
C VAL A 112 -12.99 -3.85 0.67
N ASP A 113 -13.55 -4.01 1.87
CA ASP A 113 -13.51 -2.97 2.90
C ASP A 113 -12.09 -2.93 3.50
N CYS A 114 -11.50 -1.75 3.67
CA CYS A 114 -10.20 -1.60 4.31
C CYS A 114 -10.17 -2.02 5.79
N ALA A 115 -11.31 -2.30 6.42
CA ALA A 115 -11.37 -2.81 7.78
C ALA A 115 -10.72 -4.20 7.90
N ASP A 116 -9.96 -4.41 8.96
CA ASP A 116 -9.26 -5.67 9.24
C ASP A 116 -10.19 -6.89 9.19
N GLY A 117 -9.73 -7.97 8.55
CA GLY A 117 -10.47 -9.24 8.45
C GLY A 117 -11.61 -9.24 7.43
N SER A 118 -11.75 -8.20 6.61
CA SER A 118 -12.76 -8.18 5.54
C SER A 118 -12.41 -9.14 4.41
N VAL A 119 -13.42 -9.87 3.92
CA VAL A 119 -13.30 -10.76 2.77
C VAL A 119 -13.60 -10.00 1.48
N MET A 120 -12.77 -10.21 0.47
CA MET A 120 -12.89 -9.56 -0.83
C MET A 120 -14.01 -10.20 -1.66
N GLU A 121 -14.90 -9.36 -2.19
CA GLU A 121 -15.83 -9.74 -3.24
C GLU A 121 -15.08 -10.10 -4.52
N ASN A 122 -15.55 -11.12 -5.24
CA ASN A 122 -14.86 -11.69 -6.40
C ASN A 122 -13.39 -12.08 -6.13
N SER A 123 -13.10 -12.62 -4.94
CA SER A 123 -11.77 -13.08 -4.52
C SER A 123 -11.11 -14.06 -5.51
N ARG A 124 -11.91 -14.86 -6.25
CA ARG A 124 -11.42 -15.77 -7.30
C ARG A 124 -10.60 -15.08 -8.40
N ARG A 125 -10.75 -13.76 -8.58
CA ARG A 125 -9.89 -12.99 -9.49
C ARG A 125 -8.44 -12.93 -8.99
N ALA A 126 -8.24 -12.84 -7.67
CA ALA A 126 -6.91 -12.88 -7.05
C ALA A 126 -6.27 -14.25 -7.16
N GLU A 127 -7.03 -15.33 -6.91
CA GLU A 127 -6.55 -16.70 -7.07
C GLU A 127 -6.09 -16.97 -8.51
N LYS A 128 -6.91 -16.62 -9.50
CA LYS A 128 -6.55 -16.76 -10.93
C LYS A 128 -5.35 -15.92 -11.32
N PHE A 129 -5.21 -14.72 -10.74
CA PHE A 129 -4.03 -13.89 -10.96
C PHE A 129 -2.79 -14.60 -10.38
N TYR A 130 -2.87 -15.07 -9.14
CA TYR A 130 -1.79 -15.79 -8.47
C TYR A 130 -1.37 -17.06 -9.23
N GLU A 131 -2.32 -17.91 -9.66
CA GLU A 131 -2.05 -19.09 -10.48
C GLU A 131 -1.26 -18.74 -11.75
N LYS A 132 -1.62 -17.64 -12.43
CA LYS A 132 -0.89 -17.17 -13.61
C LYS A 132 0.51 -16.67 -13.28
N VAL A 133 0.68 -15.96 -12.14
CA VAL A 133 2.00 -15.54 -11.67
C VAL A 133 2.90 -16.75 -11.41
N GLN A 134 2.38 -17.77 -10.71
CA GLN A 134 3.12 -19.01 -10.44
C GLN A 134 3.48 -19.76 -11.72
N ALA A 135 2.63 -19.71 -12.74
CA ALA A 135 2.89 -20.27 -14.05
C ALA A 135 3.79 -19.39 -14.95
N GLY A 136 4.31 -18.25 -14.46
CA GLY A 136 5.14 -17.32 -15.23
C GLY A 136 4.42 -16.61 -16.38
N LYS A 137 3.08 -16.56 -16.34
CA LYS A 137 2.24 -16.00 -17.41
C LYS A 137 1.94 -14.52 -17.16
N THR A 138 1.80 -13.77 -18.26
CA THR A 138 1.30 -12.40 -18.20
C THR A 138 -0.14 -12.38 -17.68
N ALA A 139 -0.39 -11.53 -16.70
CA ALA A 139 -1.70 -11.37 -16.07
C ALA A 139 -1.83 -9.99 -15.43
N ASP A 140 -3.05 -9.55 -15.20
CA ASP A 140 -3.33 -8.37 -14.42
C ASP A 140 -4.65 -8.51 -13.64
N MET A 141 -4.79 -7.71 -12.59
CA MET A 141 -6.01 -7.56 -11.83
C MET A 141 -6.07 -6.19 -11.15
N THR A 142 -7.27 -5.70 -10.87
CA THR A 142 -7.48 -4.50 -10.04
C THR A 142 -8.22 -4.89 -8.77
N ILE A 143 -7.70 -4.47 -7.62
CA ILE A 143 -8.36 -4.56 -6.31
C ILE A 143 -8.87 -3.17 -5.92
N ILE A 144 -10.14 -3.06 -5.58
CA ILE A 144 -10.73 -1.81 -5.09
C ILE A 144 -10.86 -1.89 -3.58
N ARG A 145 -10.30 -0.91 -2.87
CA ARG A 145 -10.35 -0.82 -1.41
C ARG A 145 -11.22 0.35 -0.98
N VAL A 146 -12.30 0.07 -0.26
CA VAL A 146 -13.23 1.09 0.24
C VAL A 146 -12.79 1.56 1.62
N SER A 147 -12.53 2.85 1.77
CA SER A 147 -12.01 3.44 3.01
C SER A 147 -13.13 3.92 3.95
N PRO A 148 -12.95 3.82 5.29
CA PRO A 148 -13.81 4.49 6.27
C PRO A 148 -13.97 6.00 6.06
N SER A 149 -13.03 6.65 5.37
CA SER A 149 -13.11 8.09 5.04
C SER A 149 -14.15 8.41 3.96
N GLY A 150 -14.77 7.42 3.31
CA GLY A 150 -15.69 7.61 2.19
C GLY A 150 -15.01 7.67 0.82
N GLY A 151 -13.68 7.72 0.79
CA GLY A 151 -12.90 7.53 -0.43
C GLY A 151 -12.67 6.05 -0.75
N PHE A 152 -11.92 5.79 -1.81
CA PHE A 152 -11.46 4.45 -2.16
C PHE A 152 -10.08 4.52 -2.81
N SER A 153 -9.42 3.37 -2.92
CA SER A 153 -8.21 3.24 -3.72
C SER A 153 -8.31 2.05 -4.66
N CYS A 154 -7.62 2.13 -5.79
CA CYS A 154 -7.50 1.06 -6.76
C CYS A 154 -6.04 0.60 -6.78
N ILE A 155 -5.81 -0.70 -6.61
CA ILE A 155 -4.49 -1.32 -6.74
C ILE A 155 -4.52 -2.17 -8.01
N TRP A 156 -3.87 -1.69 -9.06
CA TRP A 156 -3.69 -2.47 -10.28
C TRP A 156 -2.39 -3.27 -10.19
N LEU A 157 -2.51 -4.58 -10.10
CA LEU A 157 -1.41 -5.53 -10.11
C LEU A 157 -1.20 -6.02 -11.53
N LYS A 158 0.06 -6.01 -11.99
CA LYS A 158 0.46 -6.53 -13.29
C LYS A 158 1.63 -7.49 -13.13
N ALA A 159 1.47 -8.69 -13.66
CA ALA A 159 2.51 -9.70 -13.76
C ALA A 159 2.98 -9.80 -15.22
N GLU A 160 4.28 -9.65 -15.44
CA GLU A 160 4.89 -9.73 -16.76
C GLU A 160 6.38 -10.11 -16.61
N ASN A 161 6.86 -11.04 -17.45
CA ASN A 161 8.26 -11.50 -17.44
C ASN A 161 8.76 -11.92 -16.06
N GLY A 162 7.95 -12.67 -15.30
CA GLY A 162 8.28 -13.14 -13.95
C GLY A 162 8.37 -12.04 -12.88
N ASN A 163 7.97 -10.81 -13.18
CA ASN A 163 7.94 -9.69 -12.24
C ASN A 163 6.50 -9.25 -11.98
N VAL A 164 6.22 -8.81 -10.75
CA VAL A 164 4.94 -8.20 -10.39
C VAL A 164 5.15 -6.75 -9.97
N THR A 165 4.33 -5.85 -10.53
CA THR A 165 4.25 -4.44 -10.15
C THR A 165 2.84 -4.09 -9.69
N GLY A 166 2.73 -3.15 -8.76
CA GLY A 166 1.48 -2.59 -8.30
C GLY A 166 1.40 -1.10 -8.58
N ILE A 167 0.23 -0.61 -8.96
CA ILE A 167 -0.05 0.84 -9.06
C ILE A 167 -1.22 1.15 -8.14
N LEU A 168 -0.95 1.98 -7.13
CA LEU A 168 -1.97 2.52 -6.23
C LEU A 168 -2.46 3.85 -6.77
N ALA A 169 -3.77 3.97 -6.95
CA ALA A 169 -4.46 5.23 -7.19
C ALA A 169 -5.43 5.50 -6.05
N THR A 170 -5.18 6.53 -5.24
CA THR A 170 -6.09 6.95 -4.16
C THR A 170 -7.04 8.01 -4.67
N ALA A 171 -8.34 7.69 -4.60
CA ALA A 171 -9.40 8.48 -5.18
C ALA A 171 -10.22 9.19 -4.10
N VAL A 172 -10.43 10.50 -4.28
CA VAL A 172 -11.23 11.34 -3.39
C VAL A 172 -12.33 12.04 -4.16
N TRP A 173 -13.48 12.19 -3.51
CA TRP A 173 -14.60 12.94 -4.06
C TRP A 173 -14.40 14.44 -3.84
N ASP A 174 -14.65 15.21 -4.89
CA ASP A 174 -14.74 16.67 -4.81
C ASP A 174 -16.14 17.13 -4.39
N GLN A 175 -16.30 18.44 -4.22
CA GLN A 175 -17.56 19.07 -3.80
C GLN A 175 -18.72 18.86 -4.79
N ASN A 176 -18.42 18.55 -6.05
CA ASN A 176 -19.40 18.29 -7.10
C ASN A 176 -19.74 16.80 -7.22
N GLY A 177 -19.19 15.94 -6.34
CA GLY A 177 -19.36 14.50 -6.40
C GLY A 177 -18.60 13.83 -7.55
N SER A 178 -17.64 14.52 -8.16
CA SER A 178 -16.71 13.93 -9.12
C SER A 178 -15.48 13.38 -8.39
N VAL A 179 -14.82 12.39 -8.99
CA VAL A 179 -13.63 11.77 -8.40
C VAL A 179 -12.35 12.40 -8.96
N SER A 180 -11.37 12.64 -8.09
CA SER A 180 -10.01 13.02 -8.45
C SER A 180 -8.99 12.05 -7.84
N ILE A 181 -7.87 11.85 -8.54
CA ILE A 181 -6.76 11.03 -8.04
C ILE A 181 -5.87 11.94 -7.18
N SER A 182 -5.88 11.69 -5.88
CA SER A 182 -5.06 12.41 -4.90
C SER A 182 -3.63 11.88 -4.78
N GLU A 183 -3.42 10.63 -5.16
CA GLU A 183 -2.15 9.93 -5.10
C GLU A 183 -2.08 8.88 -6.19
N LEU A 184 -0.93 8.80 -6.88
CA LEU A 184 -0.65 7.80 -7.89
C LEU A 184 0.79 7.33 -7.76
N VAL A 185 0.98 6.09 -7.30
CA VAL A 185 2.31 5.54 -6.99
C VAL A 185 2.47 4.16 -7.59
N LYS A 186 3.66 3.90 -8.14
CA LYS A 186 4.05 2.59 -8.66
C LYS A 186 5.01 1.90 -7.71
N TYR A 187 4.77 0.62 -7.50
CA TYR A 187 5.50 -0.25 -6.60
C TYR A 187 6.00 -1.49 -7.33
N LYS A 188 7.12 -2.01 -6.85
CA LYS A 188 7.50 -3.41 -7.06
C LYS A 188 6.79 -4.26 -6.01
N VAL A 189 6.26 -5.41 -6.42
CA VAL A 189 5.74 -6.41 -5.48
C VAL A 189 6.79 -7.48 -5.30
N LYS A 190 7.35 -7.59 -4.09
CA LYS A 190 8.44 -8.53 -3.77
C LYS A 190 7.93 -9.87 -3.27
N GLN A 191 6.88 -9.84 -2.47
CA GLN A 191 6.15 -11.02 -2.03
C GLN A 191 4.72 -10.95 -2.54
N LEU A 192 4.28 -12.02 -3.19
CA LEU A 192 2.89 -12.30 -3.52
C LEU A 192 2.63 -13.74 -3.13
N GLU A 193 1.74 -13.96 -2.17
CA GLU A 193 1.44 -15.28 -1.63
C GLU A 193 -0.06 -15.41 -1.37
N ILE A 194 -0.60 -16.62 -1.52
CA ILE A 194 -1.89 -17.00 -0.95
C ILE A 194 -1.62 -18.01 0.16
N THR A 195 -2.04 -17.68 1.37
CA THR A 195 -1.82 -18.47 2.57
C THR A 195 -2.84 -19.60 2.73
N GLU A 196 -2.57 -20.54 3.64
CA GLU A 196 -3.50 -21.62 4.02
C GLU A 196 -4.80 -21.09 4.67
N ASP A 197 -4.75 -19.92 5.34
CA ASP A 197 -5.94 -19.24 5.88
C ASP A 197 -6.64 -18.34 4.85
N HIS A 198 -6.47 -18.64 3.56
CA HIS A 198 -7.13 -17.99 2.43
C HIS A 198 -6.94 -16.47 2.42
N LYS A 199 -5.72 -15.98 2.64
CA LYS A 199 -5.37 -14.56 2.46
C LYS A 199 -4.38 -14.40 1.33
N MET A 200 -4.59 -13.38 0.51
CA MET A 200 -3.56 -12.89 -0.39
C MET A 200 -2.71 -11.84 0.33
N ILE A 201 -1.40 -12.04 0.35
CA ILE A 201 -0.41 -11.13 0.94
C ILE A 201 0.42 -10.50 -0.17
N CYS A 202 0.50 -9.18 -0.18
CA CYS A 202 1.33 -8.40 -1.10
C CYS A 202 2.30 -7.50 -0.33
N GLU A 203 3.61 -7.64 -0.54
CA GLU A 203 4.62 -6.72 0.01
C GLU A 203 5.11 -5.75 -1.06
N PHE A 204 4.90 -4.45 -0.82
CA PHE A 204 5.17 -3.36 -1.76
C PHE A 204 6.46 -2.62 -1.45
N TYR A 205 7.22 -2.32 -2.51
CA TYR A 205 8.49 -1.59 -2.43
C TYR A 205 8.46 -0.39 -3.37
N LEU A 206 8.91 0.76 -2.87
CA LEU A 206 8.90 2.04 -3.58
C LEU A 206 9.97 2.18 -4.69
N SER A 207 10.94 1.26 -4.72
CA SER A 207 12.08 1.34 -5.63
C SER A 207 12.62 -0.04 -6.03
N ASP A 208 13.29 -0.08 -7.19
CA ASP A 208 14.06 -1.21 -7.68
C ASP A 208 15.51 -1.24 -7.16
N GLN A 209 15.98 -0.13 -6.57
CA GLN A 209 17.40 0.11 -6.27
C GLN A 209 17.82 -0.22 -4.82
N ALA A 210 16.88 -0.40 -3.89
CA ALA A 210 17.20 -0.75 -2.51
C ALA A 210 16.09 -1.59 -1.86
N GLU A 211 16.44 -2.78 -1.39
CA GLU A 211 15.57 -3.68 -0.62
C GLU A 211 15.23 -3.17 0.79
N MET A 212 15.66 -1.95 1.15
CA MET A 212 15.46 -1.38 2.49
C MET A 212 14.26 -0.41 2.58
N GLN A 213 13.45 -0.26 1.54
CA GLN A 213 12.28 0.63 1.54
C GLN A 213 11.01 -0.11 1.12
N SER A 214 10.58 -1.00 2.00
CA SER A 214 9.20 -1.53 2.01
C SER A 214 8.26 -0.38 2.35
N ASP A 215 7.20 -0.21 1.56
CA ASP A 215 6.07 0.69 1.86
C ASP A 215 5.08 0.02 2.83
N GLY A 216 5.12 -1.31 2.86
CA GLY A 216 4.33 -2.14 3.76
C GLY A 216 3.76 -3.38 3.08
N THR A 217 3.10 -4.18 3.91
CA THR A 217 2.38 -5.39 3.51
C THR A 217 0.89 -5.08 3.51
N MET A 218 0.17 -5.51 2.47
CA MET A 218 -1.29 -5.52 2.45
C MET A 218 -1.79 -6.97 2.43
N GLU A 219 -2.83 -7.23 3.22
CA GLU A 219 -3.49 -8.51 3.31
C GLU A 219 -4.94 -8.39 2.80
N PHE A 220 -5.37 -9.38 2.03
CA PHE A 220 -6.71 -9.45 1.47
C PHE A 220 -7.33 -10.82 1.78
N GLY A 221 -8.41 -10.85 2.56
CA GLY A 221 -9.15 -12.09 2.80
C GLY A 221 -9.83 -12.57 1.51
N LEU A 222 -9.75 -13.87 1.24
CA LEU A 222 -10.39 -14.53 0.11
C LEU A 222 -11.56 -15.39 0.61
N GLN A 223 -12.60 -15.56 -0.21
CA GLN A 223 -13.71 -16.47 0.12
C GLN A 223 -13.24 -17.93 0.07
N ASP A 224 -13.66 -18.74 1.04
CA ASP A 224 -13.49 -20.19 1.01
C ASP A 224 -14.32 -20.77 -0.16
N LEU A 225 -13.72 -21.69 -0.93
CA LEU A 225 -14.37 -22.39 -2.05
C LEU A 225 -15.08 -23.67 -1.61
#